data_AF-A0A3M2SHZ3-F1
#
_entry.id   AF-A0A3M2SHZ3-F1
#
_cell.length_a   1.000
_cell.length_b   1.000
_cell.length_c   1.000
_cell.angle_alpha   90.00
_cell.angle_beta   90.00
_cell.angle_gamma   90.00
#
_symmetry.space_group_name_H-M   'P 1'
#
loop_
_entity.id
_entity.type
_entity.pdbx_description
1 polymer ?
#
loop_
_entity_poly.entity_id
_entity_poly.type
_entity_poly.pdbx_seq_one_letter_code
_entity_poly.pdbx_strand_id
1 'polypeptide(L)' 'MAPWYEKAEAKLAVTRTGEFPGLPSSNNYKVFEAGAKAIGYTEVSTGRMAINSIDNDERPACQQTGFCFQGCKWGAK' A
#
# COMPACT_ATOMS: atom_id res chain seq x y z
N MET A 1 -8.12 -21.49 -2.18
CA MET A 1 -7.23 -20.40 -1.70
C MET A 1 -7.93 -19.03 -1.72
N ALA A 2 -8.60 -18.66 -2.82
CA ALA A 2 -9.30 -17.37 -2.98
C ALA A 2 -10.11 -16.85 -1.78
N PRO A 3 -11.01 -17.61 -1.12
CA PRO A 3 -11.83 -17.04 -0.03
C PRO A 3 -11.03 -16.73 1.24
N TRP A 4 -9.85 -17.33 1.42
CA TRP A 4 -9.01 -17.07 2.59
C TRP A 4 -8.06 -15.90 2.37
N TYR A 5 -7.59 -15.70 1.13
CA TYR A 5 -6.78 -14.53 0.78
C TYR A 5 -7.60 -13.25 0.86
N GLU A 6 -8.82 -13.22 0.31
CA GLU A 6 -9.69 -12.05 0.41
C GLU A 6 -10.00 -11.68 1.86
N LYS A 7 -10.28 -12.68 2.72
CA LYS A 7 -10.49 -12.47 4.15
C LYS A 7 -9.23 -11.95 4.85
N ALA A 8 -8.05 -12.46 4.49
CA ALA A 8 -6.79 -12.01 5.06
C ALA A 8 -6.45 -10.58 4.62
N GLU A 9 -6.63 -10.27 3.34
CA GLU A 9 -6.43 -8.93 2.77
C GLU A 9 -7.37 -7.91 3.38
N ALA A 10 -8.65 -8.27 3.56
CA ALA A 10 -9.62 -7.43 4.24
C ALA A 10 -9.26 -7.19 5.71
N LYS A 11 -8.87 -8.24 6.44
CA LYS A 11 -8.47 -8.13 7.85
C LYS A 11 -7.21 -7.28 8.05
N LEU A 12 -6.26 -7.37 7.12
CA LEU A 12 -4.98 -6.65 7.18
C LEU A 12 -5.02 -5.27 6.50
N ALA A 13 -6.16 -4.89 5.90
CA ALA A 13 -6.32 -3.68 5.09
C ALA A 13 -5.24 -3.57 4.00
N VAL A 14 -5.11 -4.61 3.17
CA VAL A 14 -4.11 -4.64 2.10
C VAL A 14 -4.48 -3.64 1.02
N THR A 15 -3.57 -2.70 0.74
CA THR A 15 -3.78 -1.67 -0.27
C THR A 15 -3.99 -2.25 -1.67
N ARG A 16 -4.80 -1.55 -2.49
CA ARG A 16 -5.18 -1.93 -3.86
C ARG A 16 -5.89 -3.29 -3.95
N THR A 17 -6.63 -3.65 -2.91
CA THR A 17 -7.52 -4.82 -2.84
C THR A 17 -8.84 -4.40 -2.21
N GLY A 18 -9.95 -4.99 -2.67
CA GLY A 18 -11.29 -4.62 -2.21
C GLY A 18 -11.54 -3.11 -2.24
N GLU A 19 -11.91 -2.56 -1.09
CA GLU A 19 -12.21 -1.13 -0.89
C GLU A 19 -10.98 -0.30 -0.48
N PHE A 20 -9.80 -0.90 -0.33
CA PHE A 20 -8.60 -0.19 0.17
C PHE A 20 -7.80 0.43 -0.98
N PRO A 21 -7.79 1.77 -1.13
CA PRO A 21 -7.02 2.42 -2.19
C PRO A 21 -5.51 2.24 -2.03
N GLY A 22 -4.76 2.59 -3.09
CA GLY A 22 -3.31 2.69 -2.99
C GLY A 22 -2.89 3.93 -2.20
N LEU A 23 -1.75 3.86 -1.50
CA LEU A 23 -1.13 5.03 -0.89
C LEU A 23 -0.64 6.03 -1.95
N PRO A 24 -0.56 7.34 -1.61
CA PRO A 24 0.03 8.34 -2.49
C PRO A 24 1.46 7.97 -2.90
N SER A 25 1.79 8.21 -4.17
CA SER A 25 3.11 7.93 -4.71
C SER A 25 4.16 8.91 -4.18
N SER A 26 5.30 8.36 -3.74
CA SER A 26 6.48 9.17 -3.40
C SER A 26 7.16 9.70 -4.68
N ASN A 27 7.97 10.75 -4.54
CA ASN A 27 8.74 11.29 -5.66
C ASN A 27 9.69 10.24 -6.28
N ASN A 28 10.30 9.41 -5.44
CA ASN A 28 11.14 8.30 -5.87
C ASN A 28 10.35 7.32 -6.75
N TYR A 29 9.15 6.91 -6.33
CA TYR A 29 8.29 6.05 -7.15
C TYR A 29 7.94 6.71 -8.48
N LYS A 30 7.58 8.01 -8.51
CA LYS A 30 7.20 8.70 -9.76
C LYS A 30 8.33 8.68 -10.78
N VAL A 31 9.59 8.84 -10.35
CA VAL A 31 10.77 8.74 -11.23
C VAL A 31 10.91 7.33 -11.78
N PHE A 32 10.82 6.31 -10.92
CA PHE A 32 10.89 4.91 -11.38
C PHE A 32 9.73 4.53 -12.29
N GLU A 33 8.52 4.98 -12.01
CA GLU A 33 7.34 4.73 -12.83
C GLU A 33 7.51 5.33 -14.23
N ALA A 34 8.00 6.56 -14.33
CA ALA A 34 8.28 7.21 -15.61
C ALA A 34 9.38 6.46 -16.39
N GLY A 35 10.47 6.07 -15.73
CA GLY A 35 11.54 5.30 -16.36
C GLY A 35 11.09 3.92 -16.83
N ALA A 36 10.32 3.20 -16.01
CA ALA A 36 9.76 1.89 -16.34
C ALA A 36 8.80 1.98 -17.54
N LYS A 37 7.91 2.97 -17.56
CA LYS A 37 7.01 3.22 -18.70
C LYS A 37 7.80 3.54 -19.98
N ALA A 38 8.88 4.31 -19.88
CA ALA A 38 9.71 4.68 -21.03
C ALA A 38 10.40 3.49 -21.70
N ILE A 39 10.74 2.44 -20.93
CA ILE A 39 11.37 1.21 -21.46
C ILE A 39 10.37 0.08 -21.74
N GLY A 40 9.07 0.39 -21.75
CA GLY A 40 8.01 -0.53 -22.19
C GLY A 40 7.33 -1.35 -21.11
N TYR A 41 7.57 -1.09 -19.81
CA TYR A 41 6.77 -1.73 -18.76
C TYR A 41 5.35 -1.16 -18.74
N THR A 42 4.37 -2.05 -18.79
CA THR A 42 2.94 -1.72 -18.74
C THR A 42 2.36 -1.83 -17.33
N GLU A 43 2.88 -2.75 -16.52
CA GLU A 43 2.42 -3.00 -15.16
C GLU A 43 3.39 -2.38 -14.15
N VAL A 44 3.00 -1.23 -13.61
CA VAL A 44 3.76 -0.49 -12.60
C VAL A 44 2.84 -0.14 -11.43
N SER A 45 3.29 -0.40 -10.20
CA SER A 45 2.51 -0.06 -9.01
C SER A 45 3.40 0.14 -7.79
N THR A 46 2.86 0.83 -6.79
CA THR A 46 3.47 0.95 -5.45
C THR A 46 3.37 -0.34 -4.61
N GLY A 47 2.90 -1.44 -5.20
CA GLY A 47 2.66 -2.72 -4.54
C GLY A 47 1.35 -2.78 -3.76
N ARG A 48 1.05 -3.99 -3.28
CA ARG A 48 -0.03 -4.30 -2.33
C ARG A 48 0.60 -4.54 -0.97
N MET A 49 0.24 -3.76 0.03
CA MET A 49 0.85 -3.81 1.36
C MET A 49 -0.23 -3.79 2.43
N ALA A 50 -0.08 -4.59 3.48
CA ALA A 50 -0.89 -4.52 4.69
C ALA A 50 -0.57 -3.21 5.44
N ILE A 51 -1.23 -2.12 5.04
CA ILE A 51 -1.06 -0.76 5.56
C ILE A 51 -2.37 -0.03 5.34
N ASN A 52 -2.88 0.64 6.36
CA ASN A 52 -4.07 1.48 6.24
C ASN A 52 -3.84 2.66 5.28
N SER A 53 -4.50 2.62 4.12
CA SER A 53 -4.59 3.74 3.16
C SER A 53 -5.65 4.77 3.54
N ILE A 54 -6.60 4.35 4.37
CA ILE A 54 -7.68 5.12 4.98
C ILE A 54 -7.78 4.69 6.44
N ASP A 55 -8.42 5.50 7.27
CA ASP A 55 -8.71 5.10 8.66
C ASP A 55 -9.56 3.83 8.66
N ASN A 56 -9.10 2.81 9.37
CA ASN A 56 -9.75 1.50 9.41
C ASN A 56 -9.33 0.74 10.67
N ASP A 57 -10.24 -0.05 11.25
CA ASP A 57 -9.91 -0.95 12.36
C ASP A 57 -9.24 -0.21 13.54
N GLU A 58 -9.79 0.95 13.91
CA GLU A 58 -9.30 1.85 14.98
C GLU A 58 -7.84 2.33 14.79
N ARG A 59 -7.25 2.10 13.61
CA ARG A 59 -5.90 2.49 13.23
C ARG A 59 -5.97 3.62 12.17
N PRO A 60 -5.21 4.71 12.34
CA PRO A 60 -5.23 5.81 11.39
C PRO A 60 -4.60 5.41 10.06
N ALA A 61 -4.89 6.19 9.01
CA ALA A 61 -4.19 6.09 7.73
C ALA A 61 -2.69 6.38 7.89
N CYS A 62 -1.87 5.73 7.07
CA CYS A 62 -0.42 5.90 7.08
C CYS A 62 -0.01 7.34 6.74
N GLN A 63 0.75 7.97 7.64
CA GLN A 63 1.27 9.34 7.50
C GLN A 63 2.56 9.43 6.66
N GLN A 64 3.01 8.31 6.07
CA GLN A 64 4.23 8.22 5.24
C GLN A 64 5.52 8.76 5.89
N THR A 65 5.66 8.64 7.21
CA THR A 65 6.79 9.20 7.99
C THR A 65 8.06 8.33 7.98
N GLY A 66 8.14 7.28 7.16
CA GLY A 66 9.33 6.43 7.01
C GLY A 66 9.57 5.37 8.10
N PHE A 67 8.68 5.22 9.08
CA PHE A 67 8.80 4.20 10.14
C PHE A 67 7.91 2.99 9.83
N CYS A 68 8.52 1.94 9.28
CA CYS A 68 7.81 0.69 8.92
C CYS A 68 8.46 -0.55 9.56
N PHE A 69 9.76 -0.77 9.33
CA PHE A 69 10.43 -2.04 9.67
C PHE A 69 10.66 -2.27 11.15
N GLN A 70 10.78 -1.19 11.94
CA GLN A 70 11.05 -1.24 13.38
C GLN A 70 9.78 -0.97 14.20
N GLY A 71 8.62 -1.05 13.55
CA GLY A 71 7.34 -0.63 14.10
C GLY A 71 6.83 0.66 13.47
N CYS A 72 5.53 0.71 13.21
CA CYS A 72 4.87 1.91 12.78
C CYS A 72 4.56 2.80 13.99
N LYS A 73 5.11 4.02 14.01
CA LYS A 73 4.84 4.99 15.08
C LYS A 73 3.33 5.26 15.28
N TRP A 74 2.55 5.15 14.21
CA TRP A 74 1.13 5.49 14.18
C TRP A 74 0.21 4.27 14.25
N GLY A 75 0.75 3.05 14.25
CA GLY A 75 -0.06 1.83 14.21
C GLY A 75 -0.79 1.59 12.88
N ALA A 76 -0.45 2.31 11.81
CA ALA A 76 -1.08 2.15 10.50
C ALA A 76 -0.64 0.86 9.75
N LYS A 77 0.43 0.20 10.22
CA LYS A 77 1.01 -1.02 9.66
C LYS A 77 1.33 -2.00 10.78
#